data_AF-A0A6C0HGU6-F1
#
_entry.id   AF-A0A6C0HGU6-F1
#
_cell.length_a   1.000
_cell.length_b   1.000
_cell.length_c   1.000
_cell.angle_alpha   90.00
_cell.angle_beta   90.00
_cell.angle_gamma   90.00
#
_symmetry.space_group_name_H-M   'P 1'
#
loop_
_entity.id
_entity.type
_entity.pdbx_description
1 polymer ?
#
loop_
_entity_poly.entity_id
_entity_poly.type
_entity_poly.pdbx_seq_one_letter_code
_entity_poly.pdbx_strand_id
1 'polypeptide(L)'
;MPGGLLNIVSYGNQNVILNGNPSKTFFKCTYAKYTNFGLQKFRLDFEGQRTLRMTEPSTFSFKVPRYADLLMDTYLVTTLPTIWSPIVPPQDCSGQWLPYEFKWIKNLGTQMINQVTFYIGGQIIQQFSGQYLTNLVERDFISTKKATYYNMTGNTAELNDPANSGTRRNVYPSAYYDASPEGPEPSIRARKIYTPLNIWFTLAAKMALPLVSLQYNELYIDIEIRPVNEMFVVRDVTSPNEMCYIQSNQNVLDFQFYRFLQPPPNVALNYADADKRTNWSADVHLISTYTFLSSDEVAVFAAQEQQFLIKQIYEYSFPNVTGTNSVYLDSLGMVADWMWYFQRSDAYLRNEWSNYTNWPYDYLPYDLVDPSGNATPLTTLTCGNVNSYTPDIDPWNTSTGLPNQPSNIFITGTYNPANQKEIMMRWGLLLDGKYRENSFDAGVYNYTEKYSKSLGSSPDGLYCYNFCLNTDPYDFQPSGAMNMSKFKNIQFEFSTFQPPLDPSASVYVICNPNGGDVIGVNKPTWRIYDYNYDLTVFEERFNVLTFTSGNAALMYAR
;
A
#
# COMPACT_ATOMS: atom_id res chain seq x y z
N MET A 1 16.05 -35.39 47.95
CA MET A 1 15.29 -34.11 47.84
C MET A 1 13.96 -34.43 47.16
N PRO A 2 12.79 -34.25 47.82
CA PRO A 2 11.52 -34.79 47.33
C PRO A 2 10.64 -33.83 46.52
N GLY A 3 11.13 -32.63 46.16
CA GLY A 3 10.29 -31.51 45.67
C GLY A 3 9.29 -31.86 44.56
N GLY A 4 9.73 -32.52 43.49
CA GLY A 4 8.84 -32.91 42.38
C GLY A 4 7.79 -33.96 42.75
N LEU A 5 8.03 -34.77 43.79
CA LEU A 5 7.10 -35.81 44.25
C LEU A 5 5.97 -35.23 45.11
N LEU A 6 6.22 -34.12 45.82
CA LEU A 6 5.18 -33.41 46.57
C LEU A 6 4.02 -32.95 45.67
N ASN A 7 4.33 -32.50 44.45
CA ASN A 7 3.34 -32.08 43.44
C ASN A 7 2.49 -33.24 42.86
N ILE A 8 2.90 -34.49 43.10
CA ILE A 8 2.12 -35.70 42.74
C ILE A 8 1.26 -36.13 43.94
N VAL A 9 1.78 -35.98 45.16
CA VAL A 9 1.06 -36.30 46.41
C VAL A 9 -0.04 -35.28 46.73
N SER A 10 0.08 -34.03 46.27
CA SER A 10 -0.91 -32.96 46.45
C SER A 10 -2.14 -33.08 45.54
N TYR A 11 -2.71 -34.28 45.38
CA TYR A 11 -3.89 -34.54 44.56
C TYR A 11 -5.18 -34.38 45.39
N GLY A 12 -6.17 -33.64 44.86
CA GLY A 12 -7.49 -33.46 45.48
C GLY A 12 -8.58 -33.14 44.47
N ASN A 13 -9.78 -32.78 44.93
CA ASN A 13 -10.97 -32.63 44.07
C ASN A 13 -10.80 -31.61 42.92
N GLN A 14 -9.94 -30.60 43.07
CA GLN A 14 -9.64 -29.62 42.02
C GLN A 14 -8.86 -30.23 40.84
N ASN A 15 -8.07 -31.29 41.07
CA ASN A 15 -7.30 -31.97 40.02
C ASN A 15 -8.18 -32.62 38.95
N VAL A 16 -9.45 -32.94 39.27
CA VAL A 16 -10.38 -33.56 38.32
C VAL A 16 -10.55 -32.72 37.04
N ILE A 17 -10.39 -31.39 37.13
CA ILE A 17 -10.50 -30.45 36.01
C ILE A 17 -9.30 -30.54 35.04
N LEU A 18 -8.11 -30.91 35.54
CA LEU A 18 -6.84 -30.81 34.78
C LEU A 18 -6.18 -32.16 34.49
N ASN A 19 -6.24 -33.10 35.43
CA ASN A 19 -5.62 -34.42 35.34
C ASN A 19 -6.46 -35.56 35.94
N GLY A 20 -7.78 -35.36 36.11
CA GLY A 20 -8.73 -36.47 36.22
C GLY A 20 -8.91 -37.16 34.87
N ASN A 21 -8.82 -38.50 34.85
CA ASN A 21 -8.91 -39.34 33.64
C ASN A 21 -8.16 -38.77 32.39
N PRO A 22 -6.81 -38.61 32.45
CA PRO A 22 -6.06 -37.89 31.42
C PRO A 22 -6.22 -38.48 30.00
N SER A 23 -6.74 -37.67 29.08
CA SER A 23 -6.92 -38.01 27.66
C SER A 23 -5.69 -37.72 26.78
N LYS A 24 -4.71 -36.98 27.30
CA LYS A 24 -3.49 -36.55 26.60
C LYS A 24 -2.29 -36.63 27.53
N THR A 25 -1.13 -36.99 26.99
CA THR A 25 0.17 -36.92 27.68
C THR A 25 1.11 -35.98 26.94
N PHE A 26 1.92 -35.22 27.68
CA PHE A 26 2.98 -34.37 27.12
C PHE A 26 4.28 -35.16 26.84
N PHE A 27 4.40 -36.39 27.38
CA PHE A 27 5.63 -37.18 27.36
C PHE A 27 5.68 -38.24 26.25
N LYS A 28 4.65 -38.31 25.39
CA LYS A 28 4.62 -39.18 24.20
C LYS A 28 3.83 -38.52 23.09
N CYS A 29 4.49 -38.13 22.02
CA CYS A 29 3.84 -37.65 20.80
C CYS A 29 3.37 -38.83 19.94
N THR A 30 2.14 -38.76 19.43
CA THR A 30 1.61 -39.63 18.37
C THR A 30 1.31 -38.78 17.16
N TYR A 31 2.00 -39.02 16.05
CA TYR A 31 1.77 -38.33 14.78
C TYR A 31 0.75 -39.07 13.92
N ALA A 32 -0.01 -38.32 13.11
CA ALA A 32 -0.82 -38.90 12.04
C ALA A 32 0.06 -39.18 10.80
N LYS A 33 -0.21 -40.27 10.09
CA LYS A 33 0.37 -40.50 8.76
C LYS A 33 -0.39 -39.65 7.74
N TYR A 34 0.33 -39.07 6.79
CA TYR A 34 -0.21 -38.26 5.70
C TYR A 34 -0.11 -39.02 4.37
N THR A 35 -0.86 -38.57 3.35
CA THR A 35 -0.78 -39.09 1.98
C THR A 35 0.53 -38.66 1.31
N ASN A 36 1.08 -39.47 0.39
CA ASN A 36 2.38 -39.16 -0.20
C ASN A 36 2.22 -38.16 -1.36
N PHE A 37 2.82 -36.97 -1.19
CA PHE A 37 2.81 -35.89 -2.19
C PHE A 37 4.21 -35.36 -2.48
N GLY A 38 4.39 -34.71 -3.63
CA GLY A 38 5.61 -34.02 -4.03
C GLY A 38 5.33 -32.57 -4.45
N LEU A 39 6.26 -31.65 -4.15
CA LEU A 39 6.15 -30.23 -4.51
C LEU A 39 7.22 -29.85 -5.53
N GLN A 40 6.83 -29.16 -6.60
CA GLN A 40 7.75 -28.60 -7.59
C GLN A 40 7.32 -27.20 -8.01
N LYS A 41 8.28 -26.30 -8.23
CA LYS A 41 8.01 -24.96 -8.78
C LYS A 41 8.16 -24.97 -10.29
N PHE A 42 7.18 -24.43 -10.98
CA PHE A 42 7.19 -24.22 -12.42
C PHE A 42 7.08 -22.73 -12.73
N ARG A 43 7.76 -22.31 -13.79
CA ARG A 43 7.66 -20.97 -14.36
C ARG A 43 6.57 -20.99 -15.42
N LEU A 44 5.64 -20.03 -15.36
CA LEU A 44 4.57 -19.83 -16.33
C LEU A 44 4.90 -18.58 -17.14
N ASP A 45 5.26 -18.80 -18.39
CA ASP A 45 5.75 -17.79 -19.33
C ASP A 45 4.58 -17.14 -20.09
N PHE A 46 4.59 -15.81 -20.24
CA PHE A 46 3.57 -15.12 -21.03
C PHE A 46 3.77 -15.35 -22.54
N GLU A 47 2.70 -15.73 -23.24
CA GLU A 47 2.65 -15.92 -24.69
C GLU A 47 2.41 -14.58 -25.42
N GLY A 48 3.42 -13.71 -25.42
CA GLY A 48 3.35 -12.42 -26.11
C GLY A 48 4.50 -11.47 -25.81
N GLN A 49 4.35 -10.21 -26.22
CA GLN A 49 5.37 -9.17 -26.03
C GLN A 49 5.39 -8.67 -24.57
N ARG A 50 6.49 -8.94 -23.85
CA ARG A 50 6.66 -8.62 -22.41
C ARG A 50 7.21 -7.23 -22.14
N THR A 51 6.68 -6.22 -22.82
CA THR A 51 7.06 -4.81 -22.63
C THR A 51 5.98 -4.07 -21.86
N LEU A 52 6.36 -3.42 -20.76
CA LEU A 52 5.46 -2.53 -20.02
C LEU A 52 5.31 -1.20 -20.77
N ARG A 53 4.08 -0.72 -20.92
CA ARG A 53 3.76 0.56 -21.58
C ARG A 53 4.04 1.73 -20.63
N MET A 54 4.49 2.85 -21.19
CA MET A 54 4.92 4.00 -20.40
C MET A 54 3.78 4.79 -19.76
N THR A 55 2.63 4.88 -20.43
CA THR A 55 1.51 5.79 -20.13
C THR A 55 0.14 5.10 -20.20
N GLU A 56 0.11 3.78 -20.36
CA GLU A 56 -1.11 2.97 -20.47
C GLU A 56 -0.93 1.69 -19.62
N PRO A 57 -2.01 1.10 -19.08
CA PRO A 57 -1.92 -0.22 -18.46
C PRO A 57 -1.46 -1.31 -19.46
N SER A 58 -0.85 -2.37 -18.92
CA SER A 58 -0.30 -3.50 -19.67
C SER A 58 -0.87 -4.81 -19.13
N THR A 59 -1.69 -5.49 -19.92
CA THR A 59 -2.37 -6.73 -19.53
C THR A 59 -1.57 -7.98 -19.94
N PHE A 60 -1.47 -8.93 -19.00
CA PHE A 60 -0.79 -10.21 -19.18
C PHE A 60 -1.71 -11.35 -18.74
N SER A 61 -2.21 -12.13 -19.70
CA SER A 61 -3.01 -13.32 -19.43
C SER A 61 -2.12 -14.56 -19.34
N PHE A 62 -2.18 -15.26 -18.21
CA PHE A 62 -1.43 -16.49 -17.96
C PHE A 62 -2.37 -17.69 -17.91
N LYS A 63 -2.35 -18.49 -18.98
CA LYS A 63 -2.92 -19.84 -18.98
C LYS A 63 -2.16 -20.72 -18.00
N VAL A 64 -2.86 -21.37 -17.07
CA VAL A 64 -2.25 -22.28 -16.09
C VAL A 64 -2.22 -23.71 -16.65
N PRO A 65 -1.04 -24.26 -17.01
CA PRO A 65 -0.92 -25.62 -17.54
C PRO A 65 -1.10 -26.66 -16.43
N ARG A 66 -1.73 -27.81 -16.76
CA ARG A 66 -1.91 -28.92 -15.81
C ARG A 66 -0.64 -29.77 -15.71
N TYR A 67 0.43 -29.21 -15.15
CA TYR A 67 1.69 -29.93 -14.90
C TYR A 67 1.62 -30.91 -13.72
N ALA A 68 0.67 -30.71 -12.79
CA ALA A 68 0.41 -31.58 -11.64
C ALA A 68 -1.07 -31.46 -11.21
N ASP A 69 -1.43 -32.12 -10.11
CA ASP A 69 -2.81 -32.32 -9.67
C ASP A 69 -3.41 -31.12 -8.92
N LEU A 70 -2.60 -30.41 -8.12
CA LEU A 70 -2.99 -29.18 -7.41
C LEU A 70 -2.05 -28.00 -7.72
N LEU A 71 -2.59 -26.78 -7.61
CA LEU A 71 -1.86 -25.51 -7.63
C LEU A 71 -1.85 -24.85 -6.23
N MET A 72 -0.68 -24.39 -5.80
CA MET A 72 -0.44 -23.68 -4.53
C MET A 72 0.16 -22.28 -4.80
N ASP A 73 1.09 -21.81 -3.95
CA ASP A 73 1.77 -20.51 -4.00
C ASP A 73 2.01 -20.03 -5.44
N THR A 74 1.61 -18.80 -5.75
CA THR A 74 1.81 -18.18 -7.06
C THR A 74 2.33 -16.77 -6.89
N TYR A 75 3.46 -16.49 -7.54
CA TYR A 75 4.19 -15.23 -7.47
C TYR A 75 4.30 -14.60 -8.86
N LEU A 76 3.90 -13.35 -9.01
CA LEU A 76 4.28 -12.51 -10.14
C LEU A 76 5.76 -12.13 -10.00
N VAL A 77 6.54 -12.36 -11.05
CA VAL A 77 7.97 -12.03 -11.09
C VAL A 77 8.22 -11.01 -12.19
N THR A 78 8.82 -9.89 -11.80
CA THR A 78 9.24 -8.82 -12.73
C THR A 78 10.68 -8.42 -12.44
N THR A 79 11.43 -8.12 -13.49
CA THR A 79 12.81 -7.62 -13.43
C THR A 79 12.78 -6.10 -13.54
N LEU A 80 13.29 -5.40 -12.52
CA LEU A 80 13.49 -3.96 -12.53
C LEU A 80 14.78 -3.61 -13.30
N PRO A 81 14.82 -2.50 -14.06
CA PRO A 81 16.01 -2.07 -14.77
C PRO A 81 17.07 -1.53 -13.79
N THR A 82 18.29 -1.37 -14.29
CA THR A 82 19.30 -0.53 -13.63
C THR A 82 18.95 0.93 -13.92
N ILE A 83 19.05 1.78 -12.89
CA ILE A 83 18.73 3.20 -12.97
C ILE A 83 19.98 4.03 -12.65
N TRP A 84 20.26 5.00 -13.52
CA TRP A 84 21.16 6.10 -13.28
C TRP A 84 20.33 7.39 -13.14
N SER A 85 20.41 8.07 -12.01
CA SER A 85 19.71 9.34 -11.79
C SER A 85 20.67 10.51 -12.02
N PRO A 86 20.61 11.21 -13.18
CA PRO A 86 21.56 12.28 -13.50
C PRO A 86 21.44 13.52 -12.59
N ILE A 87 22.41 14.43 -12.73
CA ILE A 87 22.40 15.78 -12.15
C ILE A 87 22.38 16.78 -13.31
N VAL A 88 21.38 17.67 -13.35
CA VAL A 88 21.31 18.76 -14.34
C VAL A 88 22.35 19.83 -14.00
N PRO A 89 23.21 20.25 -14.94
CA PRO A 89 24.16 21.33 -14.73
C PRO A 89 23.47 22.71 -14.80
N PRO A 90 23.96 23.71 -14.05
CA PRO A 90 23.51 25.10 -14.19
C PRO A 90 23.82 25.62 -15.60
N GLN A 91 22.85 26.32 -16.20
CA GLN A 91 22.97 26.87 -17.55
C GLN A 91 23.63 28.27 -17.58
N ASP A 92 23.62 28.97 -16.44
CA ASP A 92 24.23 30.29 -16.25
C ASP A 92 24.73 30.45 -14.79
N CYS A 93 25.32 31.61 -14.47
CA CYS A 93 25.90 31.90 -13.15
C CYS A 93 24.87 32.14 -12.02
N SER A 94 23.57 32.16 -12.34
CA SER A 94 22.46 32.17 -11.37
C SER A 94 21.81 30.79 -11.18
N GLY A 95 22.08 29.84 -12.09
CA GLY A 95 21.61 28.47 -12.00
C GLY A 95 22.25 27.66 -10.87
N GLN A 96 21.61 26.55 -10.53
CA GLN A 96 22.07 25.59 -9.51
C GLN A 96 22.20 24.18 -10.12
N TRP A 97 22.88 23.27 -9.43
CA TRP A 97 22.95 21.86 -9.81
C TRP A 97 21.72 21.11 -9.28
N LEU A 98 20.94 20.49 -10.17
CA LEU A 98 19.64 19.90 -9.81
C LEU A 98 19.64 18.37 -10.04
N PRO A 99 19.76 17.54 -9.00
CA PRO A 99 19.63 16.08 -9.12
C PRO A 99 18.16 15.66 -9.28
N TYR A 100 17.89 14.71 -10.16
CA TYR A 100 16.54 14.14 -10.33
C TYR A 100 16.11 13.21 -9.18
N GLU A 101 17.07 12.70 -8.38
CA GLU A 101 16.86 11.76 -7.26
C GLU A 101 15.77 10.70 -7.48
N PHE A 102 15.88 9.91 -8.56
CA PHE A 102 14.89 8.89 -8.92
C PHE A 102 14.57 7.94 -7.76
N LYS A 103 13.28 7.75 -7.45
CA LYS A 103 12.78 6.78 -6.47
C LYS A 103 11.68 5.92 -7.08
N TRP A 104 11.69 4.62 -6.82
CA TRP A 104 10.51 3.78 -7.08
C TRP A 104 9.46 4.04 -5.99
N ILE A 105 8.18 3.85 -6.31
CA ILE A 105 7.11 4.00 -5.32
C ILE A 105 7.24 3.02 -4.15
N LYS A 106 6.71 3.42 -3.00
CA LYS A 106 6.50 2.53 -1.84
C LYS A 106 5.58 1.37 -2.25
N ASN A 107 5.83 0.18 -1.70
CA ASN A 107 5.10 -1.06 -2.03
C ASN A 107 5.08 -1.44 -3.53
N LEU A 108 6.10 -1.03 -4.31
CA LEU A 108 6.21 -1.23 -5.77
C LEU A 108 5.63 -2.56 -6.27
N GLY A 109 6.07 -3.70 -5.73
CA GLY A 109 5.68 -5.01 -6.23
C GLY A 109 4.17 -5.30 -6.19
N THR A 110 3.42 -4.75 -5.23
CA THR A 110 1.94 -4.80 -5.27
C THR A 110 1.35 -3.60 -5.99
N GLN A 111 1.86 -2.40 -5.74
CA GLN A 111 1.29 -1.18 -6.33
C GLN A 111 1.38 -1.13 -7.85
N MET A 112 2.38 -1.78 -8.46
CA MET A 112 2.49 -1.95 -9.91
C MET A 112 1.33 -2.74 -10.52
N ILE A 113 0.60 -3.52 -9.72
CA ILE A 113 -0.58 -4.28 -10.17
C ILE A 113 -1.79 -3.37 -10.04
N ASN A 114 -2.41 -3.00 -11.17
CA ASN A 114 -3.69 -2.33 -11.15
C ASN A 114 -4.79 -3.31 -10.72
N GLN A 115 -4.86 -4.48 -11.37
CA GLN A 115 -5.85 -5.51 -11.09
C GLN A 115 -5.34 -6.93 -11.37
N VAL A 116 -5.81 -7.91 -10.60
CA VAL A 116 -5.69 -9.35 -10.87
C VAL A 116 -7.08 -9.93 -11.00
N THR A 117 -7.32 -10.77 -12.03
CA THR A 117 -8.58 -11.49 -12.22
C THR A 117 -8.33 -12.97 -12.48
N PHE A 118 -9.04 -13.84 -11.77
CA PHE A 118 -8.93 -15.29 -11.89
C PHE A 118 -10.17 -15.86 -12.59
N TYR A 119 -9.96 -16.40 -13.79
CA TYR A 119 -11.02 -16.98 -14.62
C TYR A 119 -10.95 -18.50 -14.65
N ILE A 120 -12.08 -19.19 -14.44
CA ILE A 120 -12.20 -20.63 -14.71
C ILE A 120 -13.39 -20.84 -15.65
N GLY A 121 -13.17 -21.46 -16.81
CA GLY A 121 -14.24 -21.72 -17.78
C GLY A 121 -14.96 -20.46 -18.30
N GLY A 122 -14.27 -19.32 -18.30
CA GLY A 122 -14.84 -18.01 -18.65
C GLY A 122 -15.59 -17.29 -17.52
N GLN A 123 -15.78 -17.90 -16.35
CA GLN A 123 -16.35 -17.23 -15.18
C GLN A 123 -15.25 -16.57 -14.33
N ILE A 124 -15.46 -15.32 -13.91
CA ILE A 124 -14.63 -14.67 -12.89
C ILE A 124 -14.93 -15.33 -11.54
N ILE A 125 -13.92 -15.94 -10.94
CA ILE A 125 -14.02 -16.54 -9.60
C ILE A 125 -13.69 -15.50 -8.52
N GLN A 126 -12.70 -14.66 -8.78
CA GLN A 126 -12.28 -13.59 -7.89
C GLN A 126 -11.52 -12.51 -8.67
N GLN A 127 -11.62 -11.27 -8.22
CA GLN A 127 -10.93 -10.10 -8.76
C GLN A 127 -10.56 -9.17 -7.61
N PHE A 128 -9.38 -8.53 -7.67
CA PHE A 128 -8.92 -7.54 -6.69
C PHE A 128 -7.75 -6.70 -7.25
N SER A 129 -7.47 -5.57 -6.62
CA SER A 129 -6.35 -4.67 -6.97
C SER A 129 -5.06 -4.98 -6.22
N GLY A 130 -3.93 -4.46 -6.72
CA GLY A 130 -2.68 -4.42 -5.95
C GLY A 130 -2.77 -3.58 -4.66
N GLN A 131 -3.76 -2.69 -4.59
CA GLN A 131 -4.05 -1.90 -3.40
C GLN A 131 -4.68 -2.75 -2.30
N TYR A 132 -5.65 -3.61 -2.62
CA TYR A 132 -6.15 -4.64 -1.70
C TYR A 132 -5.02 -5.54 -1.18
N LEU A 133 -4.15 -6.06 -2.07
CA LEU A 133 -3.02 -6.91 -1.68
C LEU A 133 -2.08 -6.24 -0.67
N THR A 134 -1.82 -4.94 -0.87
CA THR A 134 -1.03 -4.15 0.07
C THR A 134 -1.75 -4.07 1.42
N ASN A 135 -3.00 -3.64 1.44
CA ASN A 135 -3.77 -3.41 2.66
C ASN A 135 -4.02 -4.70 3.48
N LEU A 136 -4.24 -5.84 2.83
CA LEU A 136 -4.33 -7.16 3.46
C LEU A 136 -3.04 -7.52 4.25
N VAL A 137 -1.88 -7.30 3.64
CA VAL A 137 -0.57 -7.55 4.29
C VAL A 137 -0.29 -6.52 5.38
N GLU A 138 -0.72 -5.27 5.18
CA GLU A 138 -0.63 -4.24 6.21
C GLU A 138 -1.52 -4.54 7.43
N ARG A 139 -2.70 -5.15 7.24
CA ARG A 139 -3.65 -5.57 8.30
C ARG A 139 -3.22 -6.82 9.05
N ASP A 140 -2.83 -7.88 8.33
CA ASP A 140 -2.81 -9.22 8.93
C ASP A 140 -1.41 -9.84 9.08
N PHE A 141 -0.36 -9.32 8.43
CA PHE A 141 0.95 -9.96 8.47
C PHE A 141 1.81 -9.46 9.63
N ILE A 142 2.21 -10.40 10.49
CA ILE A 142 3.17 -10.18 11.59
C ILE A 142 4.52 -9.67 11.06
N SER A 143 5.14 -8.74 11.79
CA SER A 143 6.36 -8.00 11.43
C SER A 143 7.46 -8.82 10.73
N THR A 144 7.83 -10.00 11.25
CA THR A 144 8.89 -10.85 10.64
C THR A 144 8.52 -11.35 9.24
N LYS A 145 7.26 -11.74 9.03
CA LYS A 145 6.74 -12.17 7.72
C LYS A 145 6.61 -10.97 6.78
N LYS A 146 6.13 -9.84 7.30
CA LYS A 146 5.98 -8.55 6.62
C LYS A 146 7.32 -7.99 6.12
N ALA A 147 8.38 -8.08 6.92
CA ALA A 147 9.75 -7.71 6.51
C ALA A 147 10.30 -8.61 5.38
N THR A 148 10.03 -9.92 5.43
CA THR A 148 10.41 -10.83 4.33
C THR A 148 9.62 -10.51 3.06
N TYR A 149 8.33 -10.21 3.20
CA TYR A 149 7.46 -9.78 2.11
C TYR A 149 7.96 -8.48 1.45
N TYR A 150 8.30 -7.45 2.22
CA TYR A 150 8.88 -6.20 1.69
C TYR A 150 10.18 -6.43 0.91
N ASN A 151 11.06 -7.32 1.40
CA ASN A 151 12.28 -7.69 0.68
C ASN A 151 11.99 -8.42 -0.64
N MET A 152 10.87 -9.17 -0.73
CA MET A 152 10.44 -9.84 -1.97
C MET A 152 9.77 -8.88 -2.95
N THR A 153 8.88 -7.98 -2.49
CA THR A 153 8.14 -7.02 -3.33
C THR A 153 8.93 -5.76 -3.67
N GLY A 154 10.11 -5.58 -3.08
CA GLY A 154 10.98 -4.42 -3.32
C GLY A 154 10.67 -3.19 -2.47
N ASN A 155 9.81 -3.29 -1.45
CA ASN A 155 9.54 -2.18 -0.51
C ASN A 155 10.72 -1.96 0.45
N THR A 156 11.86 -1.53 -0.08
CA THR A 156 13.15 -1.42 0.61
C THR A 156 13.81 -0.09 0.29
N ALA A 157 14.56 0.48 1.24
CA ALA A 157 15.24 1.76 1.08
C ALA A 157 16.13 1.84 -0.17
N GLU A 158 16.71 0.72 -0.63
CA GLU A 158 17.46 0.66 -1.89
C GLU A 158 16.65 1.03 -3.14
N LEU A 159 15.31 0.93 -3.10
CA LEU A 159 14.43 1.28 -4.21
C LEU A 159 13.60 2.55 -3.95
N ASN A 160 13.06 2.69 -2.74
CA ASN A 160 12.11 3.77 -2.40
C ASN A 160 12.72 4.97 -1.67
N ASP A 161 13.89 4.82 -1.03
CA ASP A 161 14.66 5.96 -0.50
C ASP A 161 16.19 5.75 -0.55
N PRO A 162 16.81 5.79 -1.75
CA PRO A 162 18.23 5.49 -1.92
C PRO A 162 19.17 6.41 -1.13
N ALA A 163 18.69 7.59 -0.70
CA ALA A 163 19.42 8.58 0.07
C ALA A 163 19.73 8.15 1.52
N ASN A 164 18.97 7.21 2.08
CA ASN A 164 19.16 6.65 3.41
C ASN A 164 19.47 5.13 3.38
N SER A 165 19.89 4.62 2.23
CA SER A 165 20.26 3.21 2.05
C SER A 165 21.75 2.94 2.30
N GLY A 166 22.05 1.87 3.04
CA GLY A 166 23.41 1.42 3.35
C GLY A 166 24.08 2.28 4.42
N THR A 167 25.22 2.91 4.06
CA THR A 167 25.94 3.86 4.92
C THR A 167 25.54 5.32 4.70
N ARG A 168 24.60 5.58 3.77
CA ARG A 168 24.14 6.94 3.41
C ARG A 168 23.16 7.47 4.46
N ARG A 169 23.16 8.80 4.65
CA ARG A 169 22.22 9.52 5.52
C ARG A 169 21.85 10.84 4.85
N ASN A 170 20.66 10.91 4.27
CA ASN A 170 20.16 12.02 3.44
C ASN A 170 21.12 12.44 2.30
N VAL A 171 21.81 11.48 1.67
CA VAL A 171 22.68 11.72 0.51
C VAL A 171 22.32 10.75 -0.61
N TYR A 172 21.62 11.24 -1.63
CA TYR A 172 21.19 10.44 -2.78
C TYR A 172 22.40 10.03 -3.66
N PRO A 173 22.50 8.77 -4.13
CA PRO A 173 23.55 8.30 -5.04
C PRO A 173 23.33 8.78 -6.49
N SER A 174 23.45 10.07 -6.75
CA SER A 174 23.26 10.64 -8.10
C SER A 174 24.38 10.20 -9.05
N ALA A 175 24.01 9.82 -10.28
CA ALA A 175 24.96 9.51 -11.34
C ALA A 175 25.47 10.81 -11.98
N TYR A 176 26.78 10.92 -12.17
CA TYR A 176 27.43 11.98 -12.93
C TYR A 176 28.15 11.39 -14.14
N TYR A 177 28.47 12.19 -15.15
CA TYR A 177 29.23 11.71 -16.31
C TYR A 177 30.65 11.28 -15.91
N ASP A 178 30.99 10.04 -16.23
CA ASP A 178 32.36 9.51 -16.17
C ASP A 178 32.76 9.02 -17.57
N ALA A 179 34.03 9.18 -17.92
CA ALA A 179 34.63 8.77 -19.18
C ALA A 179 35.36 7.42 -19.10
N SER A 180 35.28 6.73 -17.95
CA SER A 180 35.73 5.35 -17.81
C SER A 180 34.98 4.40 -18.75
N PRO A 181 35.61 3.33 -19.27
CA PRO A 181 34.93 2.31 -20.09
C PRO A 181 33.78 1.60 -19.35
N GLU A 182 33.85 1.52 -18.03
CA GLU A 182 32.84 0.95 -17.14
C GLU A 182 31.64 1.89 -16.93
N GLY A 183 31.87 3.20 -17.04
CA GLY A 183 30.89 4.24 -16.75
C GLY A 183 30.61 4.44 -15.25
N PRO A 184 29.74 5.40 -14.91
CA PRO A 184 29.40 5.71 -13.51
C PRO A 184 28.57 4.60 -12.86
N GLU A 185 28.82 4.37 -11.56
CA GLU A 185 28.03 3.47 -10.72
C GLU A 185 26.53 3.88 -10.74
N PRO A 186 25.61 2.94 -10.99
CA PRO A 186 24.18 3.25 -11.01
C PRO A 186 23.61 3.64 -9.64
N SER A 187 22.67 4.58 -9.66
CA SER A 187 21.91 5.02 -8.49
C SER A 187 21.10 3.88 -7.86
N ILE A 188 20.51 3.01 -8.69
CA ILE A 188 19.78 1.81 -8.26
C ILE A 188 20.13 0.65 -9.21
N ARG A 189 20.58 -0.48 -8.65
CA ARG A 189 20.92 -1.69 -9.44
C ARG A 189 19.67 -2.54 -9.74
N ALA A 190 19.62 -3.09 -10.97
CA ALA A 190 18.60 -4.05 -11.41
C ALA A 190 18.44 -5.23 -10.45
N ARG A 191 17.19 -5.69 -10.26
CA ARG A 191 16.85 -6.89 -9.47
C ARG A 191 15.54 -7.51 -9.94
N LYS A 192 15.30 -8.78 -9.58
CA LYS A 192 13.97 -9.38 -9.69
C LYS A 192 13.19 -9.19 -8.40
N ILE A 193 11.93 -8.79 -8.52
CA ILE A 193 10.94 -8.73 -7.43
C ILE A 193 9.93 -9.87 -7.61
N TYR A 194 9.38 -10.35 -6.49
CA TYR A 194 8.53 -11.55 -6.40
C TYR A 194 7.27 -11.22 -5.59
N THR A 195 6.20 -10.80 -6.26
CA THR A 195 4.94 -10.42 -5.60
C THR A 195 4.03 -11.65 -5.46
N PRO A 196 3.73 -12.13 -4.24
CA PRO A 196 2.74 -13.19 -4.07
C PRO A 196 1.34 -12.63 -4.35
N LEU A 197 0.49 -13.42 -5.02
CA LEU A 197 -0.87 -12.99 -5.33
C LEU A 197 -1.85 -13.16 -4.16
N ASN A 198 -1.43 -13.73 -3.02
CA ASN A 198 -2.17 -13.90 -1.75
C ASN A 198 -3.65 -14.35 -1.87
N ILE A 199 -3.98 -15.05 -2.96
CA ILE A 199 -5.29 -15.61 -3.25
C ILE A 199 -5.58 -16.84 -2.35
N TRP A 200 -6.85 -17.24 -2.20
CA TRP A 200 -7.29 -18.26 -1.23
C TRP A 200 -6.45 -19.56 -1.27
N PHE A 201 -6.06 -20.03 -2.46
CA PHE A 201 -5.28 -21.27 -2.65
C PHE A 201 -3.77 -21.12 -2.39
N THR A 202 -3.27 -19.90 -2.17
CA THR A 202 -1.84 -19.61 -1.90
C THR A 202 -1.54 -19.35 -0.42
N LEU A 203 -2.57 -19.15 0.41
CA LEU A 203 -2.40 -18.84 1.83
C LEU A 203 -2.15 -20.09 2.69
N ALA A 204 -2.78 -21.22 2.37
CA ALA A 204 -2.42 -22.52 2.95
C ALA A 204 -2.74 -23.71 2.03
N ALA A 205 -1.94 -24.77 2.16
CA ALA A 205 -2.07 -26.02 1.39
C ALA A 205 -3.44 -26.71 1.47
N LYS A 206 -4.24 -26.45 2.53
CA LYS A 206 -5.60 -26.99 2.67
C LYS A 206 -6.60 -26.43 1.65
N MET A 207 -6.29 -25.27 1.07
CA MET A 207 -7.12 -24.55 0.10
C MET A 207 -6.56 -24.66 -1.32
N ALA A 208 -5.53 -25.49 -1.53
CA ALA A 208 -4.85 -25.68 -2.81
C ALA A 208 -5.85 -26.04 -3.93
N LEU A 209 -5.71 -25.39 -5.08
CA LEU A 209 -6.67 -25.46 -6.16
C LEU A 209 -6.55 -26.80 -6.92
N PRO A 210 -7.59 -27.63 -7.00
CA PRO A 210 -7.50 -28.94 -7.65
C PRO A 210 -7.63 -28.83 -9.17
N LEU A 211 -6.49 -28.77 -9.86
CA LEU A 211 -6.41 -28.79 -11.33
C LEU A 211 -6.94 -30.10 -11.92
N VAL A 212 -6.79 -31.22 -11.19
CA VAL A 212 -7.35 -32.53 -11.56
C VAL A 212 -8.89 -32.51 -11.66
N SER A 213 -9.57 -31.73 -10.82
CA SER A 213 -11.03 -31.59 -10.82
C SER A 213 -11.54 -30.65 -11.94
N LEU A 214 -10.64 -29.94 -12.62
CA LEU A 214 -10.92 -29.02 -13.74
C LEU A 214 -10.61 -29.69 -15.08
N GLN A 215 -11.28 -30.80 -15.42
CA GLN A 215 -10.97 -31.54 -16.65
C GLN A 215 -11.31 -30.78 -17.94
N TYR A 216 -12.45 -30.08 -17.98
CA TYR A 216 -12.94 -29.38 -19.18
C TYR A 216 -12.57 -27.90 -19.21
N ASN A 217 -12.42 -27.28 -18.03
CA ASN A 217 -12.06 -25.87 -17.89
C ASN A 217 -10.57 -25.68 -17.61
N GLU A 218 -10.05 -24.53 -18.00
CA GLU A 218 -8.69 -24.11 -17.69
C GLU A 218 -8.75 -22.88 -16.77
N LEU A 219 -7.74 -22.72 -15.91
CA LEU A 219 -7.55 -21.50 -15.13
C LEU A 219 -6.72 -20.51 -15.97
N TYR A 220 -7.21 -19.28 -16.09
CA TYR A 220 -6.46 -18.14 -16.58
C TYR A 220 -6.29 -17.13 -15.43
N ILE A 221 -5.07 -16.61 -15.29
CA ILE A 221 -4.71 -15.56 -14.34
C ILE A 221 -4.36 -14.32 -15.16
N ASP A 222 -5.24 -13.34 -15.18
CA ASP A 222 -5.05 -12.10 -15.91
C ASP A 222 -4.55 -11.03 -14.95
N ILE A 223 -3.41 -10.42 -15.28
CA ILE A 223 -2.77 -9.38 -14.47
C ILE A 223 -2.67 -8.11 -15.32
N GLU A 224 -3.32 -7.05 -14.87
CA GLU A 224 -3.15 -5.70 -15.38
C GLU A 224 -2.08 -4.98 -14.56
N ILE A 225 -0.97 -4.64 -15.21
CA ILE A 225 0.13 -3.86 -14.65
C ILE A 225 -0.07 -2.39 -15.03
N ARG A 226 0.16 -1.48 -14.09
CA ARG A 226 0.05 -0.02 -14.26
C ARG A 226 0.95 0.53 -15.39
N PRO A 227 0.67 1.75 -15.89
CA PRO A 227 1.65 2.55 -16.60
C PRO A 227 2.99 2.66 -15.84
N VAL A 228 4.12 2.61 -16.54
CA VAL A 228 5.44 2.75 -15.89
C VAL A 228 5.62 4.13 -15.25
N ASN A 229 5.01 5.19 -15.79
CA ASN A 229 5.06 6.52 -15.19
C ASN A 229 4.31 6.65 -13.85
N GLU A 230 3.49 5.66 -13.47
CA GLU A 230 2.85 5.59 -12.13
C GLU A 230 3.74 4.89 -11.08
N MET A 231 4.86 4.27 -11.49
CA MET A 231 5.70 3.42 -10.64
C MET A 231 6.93 4.10 -10.03
N PHE A 232 7.26 5.33 -10.45
CA PHE A 232 8.43 6.05 -9.96
C PHE A 232 8.18 7.56 -9.83
N VAL A 233 9.01 8.22 -9.04
CA VAL A 233 9.02 9.68 -8.86
C VAL A 233 10.41 10.24 -9.07
N VAL A 234 10.46 11.51 -9.45
CA VAL A 234 11.70 12.30 -9.63
C VAL A 234 11.48 13.69 -9.06
N ARG A 235 12.54 14.38 -8.65
CA ARG A 235 12.47 15.78 -8.25
C ARG A 235 12.21 16.66 -9.46
N ASP A 236 11.37 17.66 -9.29
CA ASP A 236 11.11 18.66 -10.31
C ASP A 236 12.34 19.57 -10.53
N VAL A 237 13.06 19.32 -11.63
CA VAL A 237 14.20 20.14 -12.06
C VAL A 237 13.78 21.44 -12.77
N THR A 238 12.48 21.62 -13.04
CA THR A 238 11.93 22.85 -13.64
C THR A 238 11.55 23.90 -12.59
N SER A 239 11.46 23.51 -11.31
CA SER A 239 11.12 24.39 -10.17
C SER A 239 12.24 24.38 -9.09
N PRO A 240 13.39 25.06 -9.32
CA PRO A 240 14.61 24.93 -8.50
C PRO A 240 14.45 25.34 -7.02
N ASN A 241 13.44 26.16 -6.69
CA ASN A 241 13.21 26.62 -5.32
C ASN A 241 12.39 25.63 -4.46
N GLU A 242 11.67 24.71 -5.10
CA GLU A 242 10.81 23.74 -4.42
C GLU A 242 11.39 22.32 -4.51
N MET A 243 11.80 21.90 -5.72
CA MET A 243 12.38 20.58 -5.99
C MET A 243 11.59 19.41 -5.36
N CYS A 244 10.26 19.52 -5.37
CA CYS A 244 9.30 18.49 -4.93
C CYS A 244 9.44 17.20 -5.74
N TYR A 245 9.12 16.03 -5.15
CA TYR A 245 9.01 14.77 -5.89
C TYR A 245 7.67 14.70 -6.63
N ILE A 246 7.71 14.52 -7.95
CA ILE A 246 6.54 14.53 -8.83
C ILE A 246 6.41 13.22 -9.64
N GLN A 247 5.19 12.94 -10.10
CA GLN A 247 4.95 11.96 -11.15
C GLN A 247 5.64 12.39 -12.45
N SER A 248 6.34 11.47 -13.09
CA SER A 248 7.13 11.74 -14.30
C SER A 248 6.25 11.84 -15.56
N ASN A 249 6.08 13.04 -16.12
CA ASN A 249 5.32 13.26 -17.34
C ASN A 249 6.17 12.98 -18.60
N GLN A 250 5.88 11.88 -19.30
CA GLN A 250 6.63 11.44 -20.49
C GLN A 250 6.52 12.38 -21.71
N ASN A 251 5.60 13.33 -21.69
CA ASN A 251 5.48 14.37 -22.73
C ASN A 251 6.50 15.51 -22.52
N VAL A 252 7.07 15.66 -21.32
CA VAL A 252 8.07 16.68 -21.00
C VAL A 252 9.45 16.09 -21.20
N LEU A 253 10.25 16.68 -22.09
CA LEU A 253 11.53 16.14 -22.55
C LEU A 253 12.52 15.81 -21.42
N ASP A 254 12.46 16.54 -20.30
CA ASP A 254 13.38 16.38 -19.17
C ASP A 254 13.01 15.25 -18.20
N PHE A 255 11.77 14.77 -18.22
CA PHE A 255 11.32 13.67 -17.37
C PHE A 255 11.21 12.32 -18.11
N GLN A 256 11.58 12.25 -19.39
CA GLN A 256 11.42 11.03 -20.21
C GLN A 256 12.28 9.86 -19.71
N PHE A 257 11.66 8.68 -19.57
CA PHE A 257 12.20 7.55 -18.83
C PHE A 257 13.55 7.00 -19.35
N TYR A 258 13.85 7.15 -20.66
CA TYR A 258 15.13 6.71 -21.23
C TYR A 258 16.35 7.43 -20.63
N ARG A 259 16.18 8.63 -20.05
CA ARG A 259 17.25 9.37 -19.37
C ARG A 259 17.81 8.61 -18.16
N PHE A 260 17.01 7.72 -17.58
CA PHE A 260 17.33 6.96 -16.38
C PHE A 260 17.81 5.52 -16.68
N LEU A 261 17.54 5.00 -17.87
CA LEU A 261 17.87 3.62 -18.29
C LEU A 261 19.31 3.43 -18.81
N GLN A 262 20.09 4.51 -18.89
CA GLN A 262 21.47 4.51 -19.38
C GLN A 262 22.31 5.50 -18.56
N PRO A 263 23.65 5.34 -18.47
CA PRO A 263 24.50 6.33 -17.82
C PRO A 263 24.40 7.71 -18.51
N PRO A 264 24.64 8.82 -17.79
CA PRO A 264 24.67 10.16 -18.38
C PRO A 264 25.63 10.21 -19.57
N PRO A 265 25.21 10.64 -20.77
CA PRO A 265 26.04 10.53 -21.99
C PRO A 265 27.15 11.59 -22.09
N ASN A 266 27.04 12.68 -21.33
CA ASN A 266 27.98 13.80 -21.24
C ASN A 266 27.56 14.72 -20.08
N VAL A 267 28.46 15.61 -19.66
CA VAL A 267 28.22 16.58 -18.57
C VAL A 267 26.98 17.46 -18.83
N ALA A 268 26.69 17.78 -20.09
CA ALA A 268 25.56 18.64 -20.47
C ALA A 268 24.20 17.90 -20.55
N LEU A 269 24.16 16.60 -20.24
CA LEU A 269 22.99 15.72 -20.40
C LEU A 269 22.35 15.79 -21.80
N ASN A 270 23.16 16.00 -22.85
CA ASN A 270 22.65 15.99 -24.22
C ASN A 270 22.41 14.54 -24.69
N TYR A 271 21.14 14.14 -24.79
CA TYR A 271 20.69 12.84 -25.30
C TYR A 271 20.36 12.86 -26.81
N ALA A 272 20.89 13.79 -27.62
CA ALA A 272 20.61 13.86 -29.06
C ALA A 272 20.82 12.52 -29.78
N ASP A 273 22.01 11.95 -29.63
CA ASP A 273 22.47 10.70 -30.27
C ASP A 273 22.36 9.46 -29.37
N ALA A 274 21.74 9.60 -28.19
CA ALA A 274 21.58 8.53 -27.20
C ALA A 274 20.38 7.62 -27.51
N ASP A 275 20.32 6.44 -26.89
CA ASP A 275 19.18 5.52 -27.06
C ASP A 275 17.94 6.08 -26.35
N LYS A 276 16.84 6.24 -27.07
CA LYS A 276 15.57 6.78 -26.55
C LYS A 276 14.52 5.70 -26.32
N ARG A 277 14.88 4.42 -26.52
CA ARG A 277 13.99 3.28 -26.25
C ARG A 277 13.79 3.15 -24.75
N THR A 278 12.53 3.19 -24.32
CA THR A 278 12.12 3.01 -22.93
C THR A 278 11.85 1.54 -22.55
N ASN A 279 11.91 0.63 -23.52
CA ASN A 279 11.70 -0.81 -23.31
C ASN A 279 12.94 -1.47 -22.69
N TRP A 280 12.80 -2.01 -21.48
CA TRP A 280 13.79 -2.91 -20.87
C TRP A 280 13.28 -4.36 -20.85
N SER A 281 14.17 -5.31 -20.56
CA SER A 281 13.77 -6.72 -20.37
C SER A 281 13.12 -6.92 -19.00
N ALA A 282 11.83 -6.63 -18.90
CA ALA A 282 11.05 -6.81 -17.69
C ALA A 282 10.88 -8.29 -17.30
N ASP A 283 10.93 -9.22 -18.27
CA ASP A 283 10.75 -10.67 -18.09
C ASP A 283 9.54 -11.00 -17.19
N VAL A 284 8.37 -10.44 -17.50
CA VAL A 284 7.15 -10.66 -16.72
C VAL A 284 6.71 -12.13 -16.88
N HIS A 285 6.68 -12.87 -15.77
CA HIS A 285 6.27 -14.27 -15.69
C HIS A 285 5.69 -14.61 -14.32
N LEU A 286 4.98 -15.73 -14.20
CA LEU A 286 4.63 -16.29 -12.90
C LEU A 286 5.61 -17.39 -12.49
N ILE A 287 5.79 -17.57 -11.19
CA ILE A 287 6.34 -18.80 -10.62
C ILE A 287 5.27 -19.37 -9.69
N SER A 288 4.87 -20.62 -9.93
CA SER A 288 3.86 -21.31 -9.13
C SER A 288 4.39 -22.62 -8.56
N THR A 289 4.04 -22.91 -7.31
CA THR A 289 4.22 -24.22 -6.67
C THR A 289 3.07 -25.14 -7.11
N TYR A 290 3.43 -26.31 -7.65
CA TYR A 290 2.52 -27.38 -8.04
C TYR A 290 2.71 -28.59 -7.12
N THR A 291 1.62 -29.30 -6.84
CA THR A 291 1.61 -30.49 -6.00
C THR A 291 1.21 -31.72 -6.82
N PHE A 292 2.07 -32.73 -6.80
CA PHE A 292 1.80 -34.07 -7.30
C PHE A 292 1.25 -34.92 -6.14
N LEU A 293 0.14 -35.60 -6.36
CA LEU A 293 -0.51 -36.47 -5.38
C LEU A 293 -0.27 -37.96 -5.71
N SER A 294 -0.65 -38.85 -4.79
CA SER A 294 -0.68 -40.28 -5.06
C SER A 294 -1.85 -40.66 -5.99
N SER A 295 -1.69 -41.70 -6.83
CA SER A 295 -2.71 -42.15 -7.80
C SER A 295 -4.12 -42.30 -7.21
N ASP A 296 -4.18 -42.79 -5.99
CA ASP A 296 -5.41 -43.13 -5.29
C ASP A 296 -6.12 -41.85 -4.79
N GLU A 297 -5.34 -40.84 -4.43
CA GLU A 297 -5.80 -39.53 -4.00
C GLU A 297 -6.20 -38.66 -5.21
N VAL A 298 -5.42 -38.72 -6.31
CA VAL A 298 -5.81 -38.15 -7.63
C VAL A 298 -7.17 -38.69 -8.08
N ALA A 299 -7.41 -40.00 -7.94
CA ALA A 299 -8.69 -40.61 -8.26
C ALA A 299 -9.85 -40.11 -7.36
N VAL A 300 -9.60 -39.86 -6.07
CA VAL A 300 -10.58 -39.27 -5.15
C VAL A 300 -10.92 -37.83 -5.53
N PHE A 301 -9.91 -36.97 -5.75
CA PHE A 301 -10.12 -35.56 -6.17
C PHE A 301 -10.76 -35.43 -7.55
N ALA A 302 -10.54 -36.41 -8.46
CA ALA A 302 -11.19 -36.45 -9.77
C ALA A 302 -12.66 -36.90 -9.71
N ALA A 303 -13.01 -37.80 -8.78
CA ALA A 303 -14.32 -38.44 -8.72
C ALA A 303 -15.29 -37.78 -7.72
N GLN A 304 -14.80 -37.12 -6.67
CA GLN A 304 -15.61 -36.48 -5.64
C GLN A 304 -15.70 -34.96 -5.83
N GLU A 305 -16.88 -34.42 -5.54
CA GLU A 305 -17.10 -32.97 -5.46
C GLU A 305 -16.18 -32.34 -4.39
N GLN A 306 -15.53 -31.23 -4.75
CA GLN A 306 -14.72 -30.43 -3.82
C GLN A 306 -15.42 -29.10 -3.59
N GLN A 307 -15.61 -28.71 -2.32
CA GLN A 307 -16.22 -27.43 -1.94
C GLN A 307 -15.24 -26.63 -1.07
N PHE A 308 -14.95 -25.40 -1.49
CA PHE A 308 -14.08 -24.49 -0.76
C PHE A 308 -14.85 -23.24 -0.36
N LEU A 309 -14.85 -22.92 0.94
CA LEU A 309 -15.31 -21.63 1.43
C LEU A 309 -14.22 -20.58 1.18
N ILE A 310 -14.50 -19.59 0.34
CA ILE A 310 -13.56 -18.54 -0.06
C ILE A 310 -14.07 -17.16 0.38
N LYS A 311 -13.14 -16.23 0.62
CA LYS A 311 -13.44 -14.80 0.73
C LYS A 311 -13.29 -14.15 -0.64
N GLN A 312 -14.36 -13.60 -1.21
CA GLN A 312 -14.32 -12.74 -2.40
C GLN A 312 -14.16 -11.27 -2.00
N ILE A 313 -13.43 -10.50 -2.80
CA ILE A 313 -13.20 -9.07 -2.59
C ILE A 313 -14.18 -8.30 -3.47
N TYR A 314 -14.73 -7.21 -2.94
CA TYR A 314 -15.43 -6.18 -3.70
C TYR A 314 -14.86 -4.81 -3.34
N GLU A 315 -14.58 -3.99 -4.35
CA GLU A 315 -13.93 -2.68 -4.19
C GLU A 315 -14.90 -1.57 -4.61
N TYR A 316 -15.02 -0.54 -3.77
CA TYR A 316 -15.88 0.61 -3.97
C TYR A 316 -15.04 1.88 -3.84
N SER A 317 -15.20 2.82 -4.76
CA SER A 317 -14.50 4.12 -4.73
C SER A 317 -15.49 5.27 -4.83
N PHE A 318 -15.38 6.22 -3.90
CA PHE A 318 -16.21 7.41 -3.80
C PHE A 318 -15.31 8.64 -3.85
N PRO A 319 -15.16 9.29 -5.03
CA PRO A 319 -14.30 10.44 -5.16
C PRO A 319 -14.94 11.70 -4.58
N ASN A 320 -14.11 12.65 -4.18
CA ASN A 320 -14.48 14.01 -3.75
C ASN A 320 -15.39 14.11 -2.49
N VAL A 321 -15.11 13.29 -1.47
CA VAL A 321 -15.88 13.17 -0.22
C VAL A 321 -15.27 13.90 1.00
N THR A 322 -14.97 15.19 0.88
CA THR A 322 -14.60 16.06 2.02
C THR A 322 -15.79 16.45 2.91
N GLY A 323 -15.54 16.52 4.22
CA GLY A 323 -16.44 17.07 5.24
C GLY A 323 -17.24 16.00 5.97
N THR A 324 -18.38 16.39 6.56
CA THR A 324 -19.36 15.43 7.10
C THR A 324 -20.31 15.02 5.99
N ASN A 325 -20.31 13.73 5.65
CA ASN A 325 -21.07 13.19 4.53
C ASN A 325 -21.45 11.71 4.79
N SER A 326 -22.28 11.13 3.93
CA SER A 326 -22.48 9.68 3.92
C SER A 326 -22.56 9.11 2.50
N VAL A 327 -22.06 7.89 2.34
CA VAL A 327 -22.09 7.14 1.07
C VAL A 327 -22.86 5.83 1.23
N TYR A 328 -23.47 5.37 0.15
CA TYR A 328 -24.23 4.13 0.10
C TYR A 328 -23.37 3.01 -0.49
N LEU A 329 -23.34 1.85 0.17
CA LEU A 329 -22.70 0.65 -0.35
C LEU A 329 -23.76 -0.32 -0.90
N ASP A 330 -23.59 -0.74 -2.16
CA ASP A 330 -24.33 -1.87 -2.75
C ASP A 330 -23.77 -3.21 -2.23
N SER A 331 -23.82 -3.39 -0.90
CA SER A 331 -23.27 -4.55 -0.19
C SER A 331 -24.28 -5.69 -0.10
N LEU A 332 -23.82 -6.93 -0.32
CA LEU A 332 -24.63 -8.13 -0.50
C LEU A 332 -23.95 -9.35 0.12
N GLY A 333 -24.71 -10.44 0.32
CA GLY A 333 -24.17 -11.71 0.80
C GLY A 333 -23.71 -11.67 2.27
N MET A 334 -22.76 -12.55 2.61
CA MET A 334 -22.21 -12.71 3.96
C MET A 334 -20.88 -11.95 4.09
N VAL A 335 -20.92 -10.71 4.57
CA VAL A 335 -19.72 -9.88 4.76
C VAL A 335 -18.99 -10.28 6.04
N ALA A 336 -17.70 -10.57 5.92
CA ALA A 336 -16.82 -10.90 7.04
C ALA A 336 -16.25 -9.62 7.69
N ASP A 337 -15.79 -8.69 6.86
CA ASP A 337 -15.07 -7.49 7.30
C ASP A 337 -15.04 -6.42 6.18
N TRP A 338 -14.80 -5.18 6.61
CA TRP A 338 -14.47 -4.05 5.76
C TRP A 338 -13.10 -3.48 6.14
N MET A 339 -12.34 -3.05 5.14
CA MET A 339 -11.21 -2.13 5.32
C MET A 339 -11.37 -0.95 4.36
N TRP A 340 -10.95 0.24 4.78
CA TRP A 340 -11.03 1.43 3.94
C TRP A 340 -9.93 2.42 4.27
N TYR A 341 -9.63 3.30 3.33
CA TYR A 341 -8.78 4.45 3.55
C TYR A 341 -9.37 5.67 2.85
N PHE A 342 -8.98 6.86 3.33
CA PHE A 342 -9.11 8.09 2.57
C PHE A 342 -7.75 8.47 2.01
N GLN A 343 -7.74 9.02 0.80
CA GLN A 343 -6.52 9.49 0.14
C GLN A 343 -6.79 10.86 -0.47
N ARG A 344 -5.79 11.73 -0.53
CA ARG A 344 -5.94 13.04 -1.18
C ARG A 344 -6.15 12.85 -2.68
N SER A 345 -7.10 13.57 -3.25
CA SER A 345 -7.41 13.53 -4.69
C SER A 345 -6.27 14.04 -5.59
N ASP A 346 -5.20 14.60 -5.01
CA ASP A 346 -3.99 15.06 -5.70
C ASP A 346 -2.81 14.06 -5.60
N ALA A 347 -2.95 12.93 -4.90
CA ALA A 347 -1.86 11.99 -4.63
C ALA A 347 -1.27 11.35 -5.91
N TYR A 348 -2.08 11.21 -6.97
CA TYR A 348 -1.63 10.67 -8.26
C TYR A 348 -0.55 11.55 -8.92
N LEU A 349 -0.58 12.87 -8.73
CA LEU A 349 0.42 13.81 -9.24
C LEU A 349 1.82 13.61 -8.63
N ARG A 350 1.89 12.81 -7.56
CA ARG A 350 3.12 12.45 -6.83
C ARG A 350 3.34 10.94 -6.73
N ASN A 351 2.50 10.12 -7.39
CA ASN A 351 2.49 8.65 -7.26
C ASN A 351 2.50 8.12 -5.81
N GLU A 352 1.96 8.87 -4.84
CA GLU A 352 1.96 8.51 -3.41
C GLU A 352 0.81 7.55 -3.07
N TRP A 353 0.73 6.44 -3.82
CA TRP A 353 -0.39 5.47 -3.79
C TRP A 353 -0.59 4.79 -2.44
N SER A 354 0.48 4.61 -1.65
CA SER A 354 0.43 4.06 -0.28
C SER A 354 0.34 5.13 0.83
N ASN A 355 0.12 6.40 0.50
CA ASN A 355 -0.09 7.46 1.49
C ASN A 355 -1.59 7.66 1.77
N TYR A 356 -2.02 7.33 2.99
CA TYR A 356 -3.40 7.46 3.48
C TYR A 356 -3.56 8.61 4.49
N THR A 357 -2.60 9.54 4.49
CA THR A 357 -2.56 10.69 5.39
C THR A 357 -2.87 11.99 4.63
N ASN A 358 -3.20 13.02 5.38
CA ASN A 358 -3.47 14.35 4.85
C ASN A 358 -2.19 15.10 4.42
N TRP A 359 -1.00 14.61 4.77
CA TRP A 359 0.26 15.18 4.33
C TRP A 359 0.53 14.82 2.84
N PRO A 360 1.11 15.72 2.02
CA PRO A 360 1.39 15.41 0.61
C PRO A 360 2.38 14.25 0.40
N TYR A 361 3.25 14.01 1.38
CA TYR A 361 4.28 12.98 1.48
C TYR A 361 4.26 12.35 2.89
N ASP A 362 5.26 11.53 3.24
CA ASP A 362 5.39 10.86 4.54
C ASP A 362 6.06 11.68 5.66
N TYR A 363 6.45 12.93 5.39
CA TYR A 363 7.06 13.85 6.35
C TYR A 363 6.15 15.05 6.69
N LEU A 364 6.43 15.71 7.81
CA LEU A 364 5.67 16.86 8.29
C LEU A 364 5.79 18.04 7.29
N PRO A 365 4.68 18.59 6.76
CA PRO A 365 4.75 19.60 5.69
C PRO A 365 5.39 20.93 6.09
N TYR A 366 5.17 21.38 7.34
CA TYR A 366 5.77 22.59 7.91
C TYR A 366 6.42 22.24 9.25
N ASP A 367 7.75 22.13 9.26
CA ASP A 367 8.54 21.79 10.44
C ASP A 367 9.17 23.04 11.08
N LEU A 368 10.17 22.85 11.95
CA LEU A 368 10.92 23.90 12.63
C LEU A 368 11.52 24.96 11.69
N VAL A 369 11.41 26.23 12.07
CA VAL A 369 11.99 27.39 11.37
C VAL A 369 13.04 28.09 12.24
N ASP A 370 13.99 28.75 11.56
CA ASP A 370 15.00 29.61 12.19
C ASP A 370 14.30 30.79 12.91
N PRO A 371 14.65 31.11 14.18
CA PRO A 371 13.99 32.20 14.90
C PRO A 371 14.30 33.60 14.33
N SER A 372 15.38 33.76 13.57
CA SER A 372 15.77 35.05 12.98
C SER A 372 14.68 35.55 12.02
N GLY A 373 14.17 36.75 12.29
CA GLY A 373 13.04 37.36 11.57
C GLY A 373 11.65 36.74 11.86
N ASN A 374 11.58 35.51 12.37
CA ASN A 374 10.32 34.79 12.63
C ASN A 374 9.86 34.85 14.09
N ALA A 375 10.77 35.10 15.04
CA ALA A 375 10.46 35.21 16.47
C ALA A 375 10.23 36.67 16.91
N THR A 376 9.35 36.88 17.89
CA THR A 376 9.20 38.19 18.55
C THR A 376 10.38 38.48 19.47
N PRO A 377 11.14 39.58 19.30
CA PRO A 377 12.31 39.88 20.12
C PRO A 377 11.99 40.16 21.59
N LEU A 378 12.81 39.60 22.49
CA LEU A 378 12.86 39.94 23.91
C LEU A 378 13.57 41.30 24.07
N THR A 379 12.78 42.38 24.06
CA THR A 379 13.26 43.77 24.17
C THR A 379 13.54 44.23 25.61
N THR A 380 13.23 43.40 26.62
CA THR A 380 13.53 43.68 28.03
C THR A 380 14.97 43.35 28.43
N LEU A 381 15.70 42.59 27.60
CA LEU A 381 17.09 42.21 27.81
C LEU A 381 18.00 43.00 26.88
N THR A 382 18.81 43.89 27.45
CA THR A 382 19.84 44.65 26.73
C THR A 382 21.23 44.24 27.23
N CYS A 383 22.15 43.93 26.32
CA CYS A 383 23.51 43.51 26.66
C CYS A 383 24.51 44.10 25.65
N GLY A 384 25.45 44.92 26.14
CA GLY A 384 26.36 45.67 25.27
C GLY A 384 25.61 46.58 24.30
N ASN A 385 25.85 46.41 23.00
CA ASN A 385 25.19 47.17 21.93
C ASN A 385 23.94 46.46 21.35
N VAL A 386 23.54 45.30 21.91
CA VAL A 386 22.37 44.55 21.44
C VAL A 386 21.18 44.86 22.35
N ASN A 387 20.14 45.45 21.74
CA ASN A 387 18.96 45.97 22.44
C ASN A 387 17.79 44.99 22.50
N SER A 388 17.94 43.80 21.94
CA SER A 388 16.90 42.78 21.86
C SER A 388 17.49 41.42 21.47
N TYR A 389 16.99 40.35 22.09
CA TYR A 389 17.38 38.98 21.76
C TYR A 389 16.20 38.17 21.25
N THR A 390 16.37 37.46 20.14
CA THR A 390 15.49 36.37 19.71
C THR A 390 16.14 35.02 20.06
N PRO A 391 15.41 33.88 20.02
CA PRO A 391 15.96 32.58 20.41
C PRO A 391 17.13 32.07 19.56
N ASP A 392 17.45 32.72 18.44
CA ASP A 392 18.57 32.41 17.54
C ASP A 392 19.95 32.76 18.15
N ILE A 393 20.02 33.77 19.03
CA ILE A 393 21.27 34.30 19.58
C ILE A 393 21.26 34.26 21.12
N ASP A 394 22.21 33.53 21.70
CA ASP A 394 22.49 33.57 23.14
C ASP A 394 23.19 34.90 23.50
N PRO A 395 22.74 35.63 24.53
CA PRO A 395 23.42 36.83 25.03
C PRO A 395 24.81 36.50 25.60
N TRP A 396 24.99 35.30 26.15
CA TRP A 396 26.26 34.80 26.66
C TRP A 396 26.36 33.27 26.55
N ASN A 397 27.35 32.77 25.82
CA ASN A 397 27.57 31.34 25.66
C ASN A 397 28.62 30.84 26.67
N THR A 398 28.21 29.94 27.57
CA THR A 398 29.08 29.43 28.65
C THR A 398 30.14 28.43 28.19
N SER A 399 30.01 27.85 26.99
CA SER A 399 30.96 26.89 26.44
C SER A 399 32.10 27.55 25.66
N THR A 400 31.86 28.70 25.02
CA THR A 400 32.88 29.49 24.30
C THR A 400 33.41 30.67 25.11
N GLY A 401 32.66 31.13 26.12
CA GLY A 401 32.99 32.34 26.89
C GLY A 401 32.79 33.64 26.11
N LEU A 402 31.98 33.61 25.04
CA LEU A 402 31.72 34.75 24.17
C LEU A 402 30.26 35.23 24.26
N PRO A 403 30.00 36.54 24.12
CA PRO A 403 28.65 37.08 23.97
C PRO A 403 28.12 36.85 22.55
N ASN A 404 26.79 36.98 22.38
CA ASN A 404 26.11 37.04 21.08
C ASN A 404 26.49 35.88 20.14
N GLN A 405 26.36 34.63 20.61
CA GLN A 405 26.67 33.43 19.83
C GLN A 405 25.38 32.77 19.34
N PRO A 406 25.38 32.07 18.19
CA PRO A 406 24.21 31.32 17.75
C PRO A 406 23.88 30.20 18.76
N SER A 407 22.63 30.16 19.21
CA SER A 407 22.12 29.16 20.16
C SER A 407 21.90 27.78 19.50
N ASN A 408 21.66 27.77 18.18
CA ASN A 408 21.13 26.66 17.38
C ASN A 408 19.74 26.17 17.83
N ILE A 409 18.96 27.01 18.51
CA ILE A 409 17.55 26.76 18.84
C ILE A 409 16.69 27.12 17.63
N PHE A 410 15.78 26.23 17.25
CA PHE A 410 14.74 26.48 16.24
C PHE A 410 13.36 26.53 16.91
N ILE A 411 12.38 27.16 16.25
CA ILE A 411 11.00 27.30 16.74
C ILE A 411 9.98 26.64 15.81
N THR A 412 8.82 26.25 16.32
CA THR A 412 7.76 25.56 15.55
C THR A 412 6.99 26.46 14.55
N GLY A 413 7.40 27.71 14.38
CA GLY A 413 6.73 28.68 13.50
C GLY A 413 5.28 28.98 13.89
N THR A 414 4.50 29.45 12.92
CA THR A 414 3.05 29.70 13.06
C THR A 414 2.26 28.41 12.82
N TYR A 415 1.17 28.22 13.56
CA TYR A 415 0.26 27.09 13.38
C TYR A 415 -0.24 26.99 11.93
N ASN A 416 -0.02 25.83 11.29
CA ASN A 416 -0.46 25.56 9.93
C ASN A 416 -1.43 24.36 9.90
N PRO A 417 -2.67 24.51 9.39
CA PRO A 417 -3.64 23.41 9.26
C PRO A 417 -3.13 22.22 8.42
N ALA A 418 -2.21 22.43 7.48
CA ALA A 418 -1.63 21.36 6.66
C ALA A 418 -0.82 20.32 7.47
N ASN A 419 -0.42 20.65 8.71
CA ASN A 419 0.26 19.69 9.60
C ASN A 419 -0.71 18.68 10.24
N GLN A 420 -2.03 18.84 10.13
CA GLN A 420 -2.99 17.81 10.51
C GLN A 420 -2.73 16.54 9.69
N LYS A 421 -2.48 15.39 10.34
CA LYS A 421 -2.12 14.12 9.68
C LYS A 421 -3.32 13.25 9.31
N GLU A 422 -4.30 13.13 10.22
CA GLU A 422 -5.46 12.24 10.04
C GLU A 422 -6.51 12.90 9.14
N ILE A 423 -6.97 12.17 8.12
CA ILE A 423 -8.04 12.62 7.20
C ILE A 423 -9.41 12.39 7.83
N MET A 424 -9.71 11.14 8.23
CA MET A 424 -10.98 10.81 8.87
C MET A 424 -10.92 11.25 10.33
N MET A 425 -11.93 11.99 10.78
CA MET A 425 -12.11 12.38 12.18
C MET A 425 -13.06 11.43 12.90
N ARG A 426 -14.18 11.06 12.25
CA ARG A 426 -15.22 10.15 12.80
C ARG A 426 -15.81 9.25 11.71
N TRP A 427 -16.29 8.07 12.11
CA TRP A 427 -17.06 7.14 11.28
C TRP A 427 -18.15 6.42 12.08
N GLY A 428 -19.28 6.14 11.43
CA GLY A 428 -20.40 5.36 11.94
C GLY A 428 -21.12 4.60 10.82
N LEU A 429 -21.94 3.61 11.19
CA LEU A 429 -22.57 2.69 10.26
C LEU A 429 -24.08 2.64 10.49
N LEU A 430 -24.86 3.01 9.46
CA LEU A 430 -26.32 2.92 9.49
C LEU A 430 -26.83 1.87 8.51
N LEU A 431 -27.79 1.06 8.96
CA LEU A 431 -28.48 0.04 8.18
C LEU A 431 -29.98 0.32 8.23
N ASP A 432 -30.60 0.55 7.06
CA ASP A 432 -32.01 0.96 6.91
C ASP A 432 -32.42 2.11 7.86
N GLY A 433 -31.53 3.10 8.03
CA GLY A 433 -31.74 4.29 8.86
C GLY A 433 -31.56 4.08 10.37
N LYS A 434 -31.01 2.94 10.81
CA LYS A 434 -30.67 2.68 12.21
C LYS A 434 -29.16 2.48 12.37
N TYR A 435 -28.56 3.09 13.39
CA TYR A 435 -27.17 2.82 13.74
C TYR A 435 -26.97 1.34 14.07
N ARG A 436 -26.11 0.67 13.30
CA ARG A 436 -25.49 -0.61 13.65
C ARG A 436 -24.21 -0.34 14.44
N GLU A 437 -23.45 0.68 14.08
CA GLU A 437 -22.32 1.18 14.86
C GLU A 437 -22.42 2.69 15.01
N ASN A 438 -22.22 3.19 16.24
CA ASN A 438 -22.34 4.62 16.52
C ASN A 438 -21.16 5.40 15.90
N SER A 439 -21.36 6.71 15.67
CA SER A 439 -20.27 7.59 15.21
C SER A 439 -19.17 7.68 16.28
N PHE A 440 -18.04 7.02 16.04
CA PHE A 440 -16.84 7.03 16.89
C PHE A 440 -15.67 7.74 16.21
N ASP A 441 -14.74 8.25 17.02
CA ASP A 441 -13.53 8.92 16.54
C ASP A 441 -12.54 7.93 15.88
N ALA A 442 -11.79 8.41 14.88
CA ALA A 442 -11.01 7.58 13.98
C ALA A 442 -9.97 6.67 14.66
N GLY A 443 -9.47 7.05 15.84
CA GLY A 443 -8.57 6.22 16.65
C GLY A 443 -9.16 4.86 17.06
N VAL A 444 -10.49 4.71 17.13
CA VAL A 444 -11.13 3.41 17.40
C VAL A 444 -10.84 2.42 16.26
N TYR A 445 -10.96 2.88 15.01
CA TYR A 445 -10.72 2.07 13.81
C TYR A 445 -9.24 2.02 13.41
N ASN A 446 -8.44 3.02 13.80
CA ASN A 446 -7.00 3.04 13.55
C ASN A 446 -6.20 2.19 14.55
N TYR A 447 -6.69 2.00 15.79
CA TYR A 447 -5.95 1.29 16.85
C TYR A 447 -6.76 0.17 17.52
N THR A 448 -7.91 0.48 18.12
CA THR A 448 -8.65 -0.47 18.99
C THR A 448 -9.15 -1.70 18.23
N GLU A 449 -9.74 -1.49 17.05
CA GLU A 449 -10.28 -2.57 16.23
C GLU A 449 -9.15 -3.50 15.76
N LYS A 450 -8.09 -2.95 15.15
CA LYS A 450 -6.88 -3.69 14.72
C LYS A 450 -6.30 -4.51 15.86
N TYR A 451 -6.06 -3.91 17.03
CA TYR A 451 -5.50 -4.57 18.21
C TYR A 451 -6.34 -5.77 18.71
N SER A 452 -7.66 -5.76 18.49
CA SER A 452 -8.56 -6.80 18.99
C SER A 452 -8.95 -7.88 17.98
N LYS A 453 -8.67 -7.68 16.67
CA LYS A 453 -9.11 -8.56 15.58
C LYS A 453 -8.03 -9.00 14.60
N SER A 454 -6.93 -8.25 14.49
CA SER A 454 -5.92 -8.42 13.44
C SER A 454 -4.54 -8.65 14.02
N LEU A 455 -3.69 -9.36 13.28
CA LEU A 455 -2.35 -9.77 13.73
C LEU A 455 -1.21 -8.83 13.27
N GLY A 456 -1.49 -7.94 12.32
CA GLY A 456 -0.53 -6.97 11.79
C GLY A 456 -0.62 -5.61 12.47
N SER A 457 0.31 -4.73 12.08
CA SER A 457 0.31 -3.31 12.45
C SER A 457 0.29 -2.49 11.16
N SER A 458 -0.91 -2.01 10.83
CA SER A 458 -1.20 -1.23 9.61
C SER A 458 -0.76 0.22 9.75
N PRO A 459 -0.52 0.94 8.62
CA PRO A 459 -0.25 2.36 8.67
C PRO A 459 -1.46 3.15 9.17
N ASP A 460 -1.20 4.38 9.62
CA ASP A 460 -2.25 5.35 9.90
C ASP A 460 -3.05 5.66 8.63
N GLY A 461 -4.36 5.86 8.77
CA GLY A 461 -5.26 6.15 7.65
C GLY A 461 -5.80 4.92 6.92
N LEU A 462 -5.23 3.73 7.13
CA LEU A 462 -5.90 2.46 6.82
C LEU A 462 -6.76 2.06 8.02
N TYR A 463 -8.08 2.10 7.85
CA TYR A 463 -9.09 1.76 8.85
C TYR A 463 -9.71 0.40 8.55
N CYS A 464 -10.25 -0.26 9.57
CA CYS A 464 -10.99 -1.52 9.43
C CYS A 464 -12.19 -1.60 10.37
N TYR A 465 -13.14 -2.48 10.03
CA TYR A 465 -14.28 -2.83 10.86
C TYR A 465 -14.70 -4.27 10.58
N ASN A 466 -14.67 -5.13 11.60
CA ASN A 466 -14.79 -6.57 11.40
C ASN A 466 -16.10 -7.12 12.01
N PHE A 467 -16.83 -7.92 11.23
CA PHE A 467 -17.96 -8.72 11.74
C PHE A 467 -17.50 -10.09 12.27
N CYS A 468 -16.25 -10.48 11.96
CA CYS A 468 -15.57 -11.67 12.45
C CYS A 468 -14.83 -11.41 13.79
N LEU A 469 -14.36 -12.47 14.45
CA LEU A 469 -13.56 -12.37 15.68
C LEU A 469 -12.05 -12.31 15.43
N ASN A 470 -11.61 -12.73 14.24
CA ASN A 470 -10.22 -12.81 13.80
C ASN A 470 -10.18 -12.54 12.28
N THR A 471 -9.21 -11.77 11.79
CA THR A 471 -8.98 -11.51 10.35
C THR A 471 -7.87 -12.36 9.73
N ASP A 472 -7.17 -13.18 10.53
CA ASP A 472 -6.01 -14.00 10.10
C ASP A 472 -6.28 -14.80 8.80
N PRO A 473 -5.58 -14.51 7.68
CA PRO A 473 -5.75 -15.21 6.40
C PRO A 473 -5.21 -16.65 6.40
N TYR A 474 -4.55 -17.09 7.48
CA TYR A 474 -4.14 -18.48 7.70
C TYR A 474 -5.15 -19.29 8.56
N ASP A 475 -6.19 -18.65 9.11
CA ASP A 475 -7.31 -19.32 9.78
C ASP A 475 -8.53 -19.40 8.86
N PHE A 476 -8.98 -20.63 8.60
CA PHE A 476 -10.08 -20.92 7.68
C PHE A 476 -11.42 -21.14 8.39
N GLN A 477 -11.46 -21.08 9.72
CA GLN A 477 -12.69 -21.21 10.49
C GLN A 477 -13.46 -19.87 10.48
N PRO A 478 -14.67 -19.80 9.90
CA PRO A 478 -15.48 -18.59 9.98
C PRO A 478 -15.80 -18.26 11.43
N SER A 479 -15.46 -17.04 11.85
CA SER A 479 -15.59 -16.59 13.24
C SER A 479 -16.65 -15.49 13.42
N GLY A 480 -17.27 -15.04 12.33
CA GLY A 480 -18.41 -14.12 12.29
C GLY A 480 -18.59 -13.53 10.89
N ALA A 481 -19.83 -13.19 10.54
CA ALA A 481 -20.20 -12.51 9.30
C ALA A 481 -21.62 -11.94 9.39
N MET A 482 -21.91 -10.87 8.65
CA MET A 482 -23.22 -10.22 8.62
C MET A 482 -23.87 -10.35 7.23
N ASN A 483 -25.16 -10.72 7.20
CA ASN A 483 -25.90 -10.88 5.94
C ASN A 483 -26.43 -9.52 5.46
N MET A 484 -25.73 -8.91 4.51
CA MET A 484 -26.05 -7.56 4.03
C MET A 484 -27.25 -7.54 3.07
N SER A 485 -27.54 -8.64 2.38
CA SER A 485 -28.75 -8.81 1.55
C SER A 485 -30.09 -8.79 2.32
N LYS A 486 -30.07 -8.52 3.62
CA LYS A 486 -31.28 -8.24 4.43
C LYS A 486 -31.61 -6.76 4.57
N PHE A 487 -30.68 -5.86 4.26
CA PHE A 487 -30.84 -4.42 4.32
C PHE A 487 -30.92 -3.84 2.91
N LYS A 488 -31.56 -2.67 2.75
CA LYS A 488 -31.64 -1.97 1.46
C LYS A 488 -30.68 -0.79 1.39
N ASN A 489 -30.58 -0.05 2.49
CA ASN A 489 -29.78 1.15 2.60
C ASN A 489 -28.64 0.90 3.60
N ILE A 490 -27.44 0.64 3.08
CA ILE A 490 -26.22 0.46 3.87
C ILE A 490 -25.40 1.74 3.72
N GLN A 491 -25.30 2.53 4.79
CA GLN A 491 -24.71 3.86 4.78
C GLN A 491 -23.45 3.90 5.65
N PHE A 492 -22.33 4.29 5.05
CA PHE A 492 -21.15 4.76 5.77
C PHE A 492 -21.34 6.25 6.06
N GLU A 493 -21.48 6.62 7.32
CA GLU A 493 -21.45 8.02 7.78
C GLU A 493 -20.03 8.35 8.24
N PHE A 494 -19.49 9.48 7.81
CA PHE A 494 -18.17 9.92 8.24
C PHE A 494 -18.03 11.44 8.27
N SER A 495 -16.98 11.88 8.97
CA SER A 495 -16.55 13.28 8.98
C SER A 495 -15.05 13.34 8.74
N THR A 496 -14.61 14.04 7.70
CA THR A 496 -13.19 14.30 7.43
C THR A 496 -12.75 15.65 8.00
N PHE A 497 -11.44 15.81 8.18
CA PHE A 497 -10.80 17.12 8.28
C PHE A 497 -11.19 17.99 7.07
N GLN A 498 -11.29 19.30 7.24
CA GLN A 498 -11.59 20.22 6.14
C GLN A 498 -10.26 20.81 5.62
N PRO A 499 -9.91 20.59 4.34
CA PRO A 499 -8.68 21.13 3.77
C PRO A 499 -8.71 22.66 3.67
N PRO A 500 -7.55 23.32 3.44
CA PRO A 500 -7.49 24.75 3.12
C PRO A 500 -8.33 25.09 1.87
N LEU A 501 -8.90 26.30 1.88
CA LEU A 501 -9.67 26.85 0.75
C LEU A 501 -8.74 27.27 -0.38
N ASP A 502 -9.04 26.85 -1.61
CA ASP A 502 -8.27 27.21 -2.81
C ASP A 502 -8.31 28.73 -3.03
N PRO A 503 -7.15 29.44 -2.99
CA PRO A 503 -7.08 30.89 -3.18
C PRO A 503 -7.57 31.37 -4.56
N SER A 504 -7.63 30.48 -5.55
CA SER A 504 -8.12 30.74 -6.91
C SER A 504 -9.60 30.40 -7.12
N ALA A 505 -10.29 29.84 -6.12
CA ALA A 505 -11.66 29.31 -6.22
C ALA A 505 -12.74 30.41 -6.38
N SER A 506 -12.92 30.87 -7.64
CA SER A 506 -13.88 31.91 -8.05
C SER A 506 -15.28 31.72 -7.44
N VAL A 507 -15.70 32.67 -6.60
CA VAL A 507 -17.00 32.63 -5.93
C VAL A 507 -18.06 33.31 -6.80
N TYR A 508 -18.93 32.54 -7.45
CA TYR A 508 -20.10 33.10 -8.13
C TYR A 508 -21.21 33.40 -7.12
N VAL A 509 -21.17 34.61 -6.58
CA VAL A 509 -22.20 35.20 -5.73
C VAL A 509 -23.35 35.69 -6.62
N ILE A 510 -24.55 35.16 -6.41
CA ILE A 510 -25.77 35.55 -7.13
C ILE A 510 -26.47 36.62 -6.29
N CYS A 511 -26.30 37.89 -6.66
CA CYS A 511 -26.93 39.03 -6.01
C CYS A 511 -28.27 39.40 -6.66
N ASN A 512 -29.16 40.03 -5.91
CA ASN A 512 -30.41 40.59 -6.41
C ASN A 512 -30.17 41.80 -7.34
N PRO A 513 -30.63 41.79 -8.61
CA PRO A 513 -30.43 42.90 -9.55
C PRO A 513 -30.89 44.28 -9.05
N ASN A 514 -31.87 44.32 -8.13
CA ASN A 514 -32.46 45.56 -7.62
C ASN A 514 -32.10 45.86 -6.14
N GLY A 515 -31.15 45.14 -5.53
CA GLY A 515 -30.84 45.32 -4.10
C GLY A 515 -29.39 45.03 -3.67
N GLY A 516 -28.60 44.29 -4.45
CA GLY A 516 -27.23 43.90 -4.07
C GLY A 516 -27.14 42.80 -3.01
N ASP A 517 -28.22 42.53 -2.27
CA ASP A 517 -28.35 41.39 -1.35
C ASP A 517 -28.00 40.06 -2.02
N VAL A 518 -27.24 39.23 -1.30
CA VAL A 518 -26.83 37.89 -1.76
C VAL A 518 -28.02 36.93 -1.66
N ILE A 519 -28.56 36.53 -2.82
CA ILE A 519 -29.64 35.52 -2.91
C ILE A 519 -29.06 34.11 -2.69
N GLY A 520 -27.82 33.88 -3.12
CA GLY A 520 -27.10 32.64 -2.87
C GLY A 520 -25.70 32.62 -3.46
N VAL A 521 -24.90 31.63 -3.06
CA VAL A 521 -23.58 31.36 -3.64
C VAL A 521 -23.65 30.01 -4.34
N ASN A 522 -23.39 29.98 -5.65
CA ASN A 522 -23.27 28.73 -6.38
C ASN A 522 -21.78 28.33 -6.46
N LYS A 523 -21.40 27.27 -5.76
CA LYS A 523 -20.06 26.67 -5.83
C LYS A 523 -20.16 25.16 -6.04
N PRO A 524 -19.46 24.58 -7.04
CA PRO A 524 -19.21 23.14 -7.07
C PRO A 524 -18.30 22.76 -5.90
N THR A 525 -18.73 21.81 -5.06
CA THR A 525 -18.00 21.38 -3.84
C THR A 525 -16.59 20.84 -4.12
N TRP A 526 -16.37 20.24 -5.28
CA TRP A 526 -15.07 19.72 -5.71
C TRP A 526 -14.03 20.80 -6.08
N ARG A 527 -14.40 22.09 -6.06
CA ARG A 527 -13.52 23.22 -6.41
C ARG A 527 -13.52 24.34 -5.37
N ILE A 528 -13.63 23.96 -4.10
CA ILE A 528 -13.65 24.88 -2.94
C ILE A 528 -12.32 24.86 -2.17
N TYR A 529 -11.61 23.73 -2.24
CA TYR A 529 -10.41 23.42 -1.46
C TYR A 529 -9.23 23.11 -2.38
N ASP A 530 -8.00 23.28 -1.90
CA ASP A 530 -6.77 22.97 -2.66
C ASP A 530 -6.72 21.50 -3.14
N TYR A 531 -7.33 20.60 -2.38
CA TYR A 531 -7.50 19.18 -2.66
C TYR A 531 -8.76 18.65 -1.96
N ASN A 532 -9.27 17.52 -2.44
CA ASN A 532 -10.39 16.79 -1.84
C ASN A 532 -9.88 15.44 -1.32
N TYR A 533 -10.77 14.61 -0.76
CA TYR A 533 -10.43 13.22 -0.44
C TYR A 533 -11.28 12.24 -1.24
N ASP A 534 -10.66 11.13 -1.64
CA ASP A 534 -11.32 10.01 -2.27
C ASP A 534 -11.32 8.85 -1.26
N LEU A 535 -12.49 8.23 -1.06
CA LEU A 535 -12.68 7.09 -0.15
C LEU A 535 -12.68 5.80 -0.96
N THR A 536 -11.82 4.85 -0.59
CA THR A 536 -11.81 3.50 -1.16
C THR A 536 -12.12 2.48 -0.07
N VAL A 537 -13.17 1.68 -0.28
CA VAL A 537 -13.63 0.61 0.62
C VAL A 537 -13.44 -0.75 -0.05
N PHE A 538 -12.85 -1.69 0.69
CA PHE A 538 -12.71 -3.09 0.32
C PHE A 538 -13.60 -3.92 1.23
N GLU A 539 -14.34 -4.86 0.65
CA GLU A 539 -15.32 -5.69 1.34
C GLU A 539 -15.02 -7.17 1.10
N GLU A 540 -14.77 -7.91 2.17
CA GLU A 540 -14.49 -9.34 2.12
C GLU A 540 -15.79 -10.14 2.39
N ARG A 541 -16.22 -10.95 1.42
CA ARG A 541 -17.47 -11.74 1.46
C ARG A 541 -17.23 -13.23 1.41
N PHE A 542 -17.90 -14.00 2.25
CA PHE A 542 -17.91 -15.46 2.11
C PHE A 542 -18.76 -15.91 0.91
N ASN A 543 -18.18 -16.76 0.06
CA ASN A 543 -18.85 -17.50 -1.00
C ASN A 543 -18.30 -18.93 -1.05
N VAL A 544 -19.04 -19.88 -1.64
CA VAL A 544 -18.58 -21.26 -1.82
C VAL A 544 -18.19 -21.48 -3.28
N LEU A 545 -16.98 -21.97 -3.50
CA LEU A 545 -16.47 -22.39 -4.80
C LEU A 545 -16.55 -23.92 -4.88
N THR A 546 -17.37 -24.43 -5.80
CA THR A 546 -17.65 -25.86 -5.98
C THR A 546 -17.00 -26.37 -7.25
N PHE A 547 -16.29 -27.50 -7.17
CA PHE A 547 -15.72 -28.24 -8.29
C PHE A 547 -16.51 -29.54 -8.52
N THR A 548 -17.18 -29.65 -9.66
CA THR A 548 -17.98 -30.82 -10.05
C THR A 548 -17.83 -31.12 -11.54
N SER A 549 -17.80 -32.41 -11.89
CA SER A 549 -17.88 -32.88 -13.29
C SER A 549 -16.92 -32.18 -14.26
N GLY A 550 -15.67 -31.94 -13.85
CA GLY A 550 -14.63 -31.29 -14.66
C GLY A 550 -14.75 -29.75 -14.78
N ASN A 551 -15.66 -29.13 -14.03
CA ASN A 551 -15.96 -27.70 -14.01
C ASN A 551 -15.81 -27.11 -12.60
N ALA A 552 -15.82 -25.78 -12.48
CA ALA A 552 -16.00 -25.08 -11.22
C ALA A 552 -16.99 -23.93 -11.37
N ALA A 553 -17.72 -23.62 -10.30
CA ALA A 553 -18.68 -22.52 -10.23
C ALA A 553 -18.80 -21.96 -8.81
N LEU A 554 -19.18 -20.69 -8.71
CA LEU A 554 -19.56 -20.06 -7.44
C LEU A 554 -21.01 -20.43 -7.08
N MET A 555 -21.25 -20.77 -5.82
CA MET A 555 -22.59 -21.09 -5.31
C MET A 555 -23.54 -19.90 -5.36
N TYR A 556 -23.02 -18.69 -5.10
CA TYR A 556 -23.77 -17.44 -5.18
C TYR A 556 -23.17 -16.56 -6.28
N ALA A 557 -23.90 -16.38 -7.38
CA ALA A 557 -23.66 -15.33 -8.37
C ALA A 557 -24.24 -13.98 -7.88
N ARG A 558 -23.79 -12.89 -8.49
CA ARG A 558 -24.35 -11.53 -8.29
C ARG A 558 -25.47 -11.25 -9.30
#